data_AF-A0A3D2CKX6-F1
#
_entry.id   AF-A0A3D2CKX6-F1
#
_cell.length_a   1.000
_cell.length_b   1.000
_cell.length_c   1.000
_cell.angle_alpha   90.00
_cell.angle_beta   90.00
_cell.angle_gamma   90.00
#
_symmetry.space_group_name_H-M   'P 1'
#
loop_
_entity.id
_entity.type
_entity.pdbx_description
1 polymer ?
#
loop_
_entity_poly.entity_id
_entity_poly.type
_entity_poly.pdbx_seq_one_letter_code
_entity_poly.pdbx_strand_id
1 'polypeptide(L)'
;MITIQLLQNTEFKKLFGISFKKLSPEAAYIELCLHHYKDMNSIYILAKKGLSFELFFDLYFALKNSHLNIKKLVSLADELNVKEYLYYCLYYTNQIFNDPVLLPFLEATNCTKGSALLSYHGLTDNERKQGKSLALEVSYVSIQ
;
A
#
# COMPACT_ATOMS: atom_id res chain seq x y z
N MET A 1 -10.36 15.75 -0.35
CA MET A 1 -9.34 16.56 0.37
C MET A 1 -7.95 15.94 0.24
N ILE A 2 -7.77 14.64 0.52
CA ILE A 2 -6.50 13.89 0.36
C ILE A 2 -5.91 14.00 -1.07
N THR A 3 -6.74 13.85 -2.11
CA THR A 3 -6.26 13.87 -3.51
C THR A 3 -5.56 15.17 -3.91
N ILE A 4 -6.05 16.33 -3.46
CA ILE A 4 -5.43 17.63 -3.81
C ILE A 4 -4.08 17.78 -3.11
N GLN A 5 -3.98 17.38 -1.83
CA GLN A 5 -2.72 17.42 -1.08
C GLN A 5 -1.68 16.46 -1.65
N LEU A 6 -2.10 15.26 -2.09
CA LEU A 6 -1.21 14.31 -2.75
C LEU A 6 -0.70 14.84 -4.10
N LEU A 7 -1.56 15.47 -4.90
CA LEU A 7 -1.19 16.06 -6.19
C LEU A 7 -0.26 17.29 -6.08
N GLN A 8 -0.10 17.87 -4.88
CA GLN A 8 0.89 18.92 -4.64
C GLN A 8 2.31 18.37 -4.49
N ASN A 9 2.46 17.09 -4.12
CA ASN A 9 3.75 16.42 -3.92
C ASN A 9 4.33 15.95 -5.26
N THR A 10 4.84 16.90 -6.05
CA THR A 10 5.39 16.65 -7.39
C THR A 10 6.84 17.08 -7.51
N GLU A 11 7.56 16.37 -8.37
CA GLU A 11 8.92 16.71 -8.77
C GLU A 11 9.00 16.81 -10.30
N PHE A 12 9.91 17.64 -10.81
CA PHE A 12 10.20 17.69 -12.23
C PHE A 12 11.07 16.50 -12.63
N LYS A 13 10.67 15.83 -13.71
CA LYS A 13 11.46 14.77 -14.35
C LYS A 13 11.61 15.08 -15.83
N LYS A 14 12.74 14.68 -16.40
CA LYS A 14 13.01 14.76 -17.83
C LYS A 14 13.02 13.35 -18.42
N LEU A 15 12.22 13.13 -19.46
CA LEU A 15 12.17 11.87 -20.20
C LEU A 15 12.18 12.21 -21.70
N PHE A 16 13.09 11.60 -22.46
CA PHE A 16 13.28 11.87 -23.90
C PHE A 16 13.37 13.36 -24.25
N GLY A 17 14.07 14.15 -23.43
CA GLY A 17 14.22 15.59 -23.66
C GLY A 17 13.04 16.45 -23.16
N ILE A 18 11.90 15.83 -22.83
CA ILE A 18 10.68 16.52 -22.39
C ILE A 18 10.66 16.59 -20.86
N SER A 19 10.49 17.80 -20.33
CA SER A 19 10.31 18.03 -18.89
C SER A 19 8.83 17.99 -18.52
N PHE A 20 8.47 17.21 -17.51
CA PHE A 20 7.11 17.10 -16.99
C PHE A 20 7.13 16.97 -15.47
N LYS A 21 5.98 17.20 -14.83
CA LYS A 21 5.79 16.96 -13.40
C LYS A 21 5.25 15.55 -13.18
N LYS A 22 5.86 14.82 -12.25
CA LYS A 22 5.31 13.56 -11.73
C LYS A 22 5.24 13.64 -10.21
N LEU A 23 4.49 12.73 -9.60
CA LEU A 23 4.52 12.58 -8.14
C LEU A 23 5.95 12.28 -7.67
N SER A 24 6.29 12.79 -6.48
CA SER A 24 7.49 12.33 -5.78
C SER A 24 7.38 10.81 -5.55
N PRO A 25 8.51 10.09 -5.43
CA PRO A 25 8.50 8.65 -5.19
C PRO A 25 7.62 8.26 -4.00
N GLU A 26 7.67 9.02 -2.91
CA GLU A 26 6.88 8.74 -1.70
C GLU A 26 5.38 8.97 -1.92
N ALA A 27 5.00 10.06 -2.61
CA ALA A 27 3.60 10.33 -2.92
C ALA A 27 3.01 9.30 -3.89
N ALA A 28 3.79 8.87 -4.88
CA ALA A 28 3.40 7.79 -5.79
C ALA A 28 3.22 6.46 -5.04
N TYR A 29 4.09 6.15 -4.09
CA TYR A 29 3.97 4.93 -3.28
C TYR A 29 2.75 4.95 -2.36
N ILE A 30 2.43 6.10 -1.75
CA ILE A 30 1.21 6.28 -0.95
C ILE A 30 -0.03 6.08 -1.82
N GLU A 31 -0.07 6.69 -3.01
CA GLU A 31 -1.17 6.54 -3.96
C GLU A 31 -1.38 5.08 -4.34
N LEU A 32 -0.31 4.37 -4.65
CA LEU A 32 -0.33 2.93 -4.97
C LEU A 32 -0.88 2.10 -3.79
N CYS A 33 -0.43 2.37 -2.57
CA CYS A 33 -0.94 1.70 -1.37
C CYS A 33 -2.44 1.94 -1.18
N LEU A 34 -2.91 3.17 -1.36
CA LEU A 34 -4.34 3.50 -1.24
C LEU A 34 -5.18 2.82 -2.31
N HIS A 35 -4.70 2.81 -3.56
CA HIS A 35 -5.34 2.14 -4.67
C HIS A 35 -5.45 0.62 -4.42
N HIS A 36 -4.35 -0.01 -4.00
CA HIS A 36 -4.35 -1.45 -3.74
C HIS A 36 -5.10 -1.82 -2.47
N TYR A 37 -5.05 -1.03 -1.41
CA TYR A 37 -5.88 -1.23 -0.22
C TYR A 37 -7.36 -1.29 -0.60
N LYS A 38 -7.81 -0.36 -1.45
CA LYS A 38 -9.19 -0.36 -1.98
C LYS A 38 -9.49 -1.66 -2.72
N ASP A 39 -8.62 -2.08 -3.63
CA ASP A 39 -8.84 -3.28 -4.43
C ASP A 39 -8.83 -4.57 -3.60
N MET A 40 -7.98 -4.65 -2.58
CA MET A 40 -7.89 -5.77 -1.65
C MET A 40 -9.07 -5.83 -0.66
N ASN A 41 -9.79 -4.73 -0.43
CA ASN A 41 -10.85 -4.66 0.59
C ASN A 41 -12.25 -4.36 0.02
N SER A 42 -12.37 -4.05 -1.26
CA SER A 42 -13.66 -3.82 -1.90
C SER A 42 -14.37 -5.14 -2.16
N ILE A 43 -15.47 -5.39 -1.46
CA ILE A 43 -16.30 -6.60 -1.63
C ILE A 43 -16.72 -6.77 -3.09
N TYR A 44 -17.11 -5.68 -3.76
CA TYR A 44 -17.50 -5.71 -5.17
C TYR A 44 -16.35 -6.15 -6.09
N ILE A 45 -15.15 -5.59 -5.90
CA ILE A 45 -13.98 -5.91 -6.72
C ILE A 45 -13.58 -7.37 -6.49
N LEU A 46 -13.48 -7.80 -5.23
CA LEU A 46 -13.16 -9.18 -4.88
C LEU A 46 -14.18 -10.17 -5.44
N ALA A 47 -15.48 -9.88 -5.34
CA ALA A 47 -16.53 -10.74 -5.89
C ALA A 47 -16.46 -10.84 -7.42
N LYS A 48 -15.98 -9.79 -8.11
CA LYS A 48 -15.90 -9.74 -9.57
C LYS A 48 -14.64 -10.39 -10.13
N LYS A 49 -13.48 -10.17 -9.51
CA LYS A 49 -12.17 -10.53 -10.07
C LYS A 49 -11.25 -11.33 -9.14
N GLY A 50 -11.67 -11.56 -7.89
CA GLY A 50 -10.82 -12.14 -6.85
C GLY A 50 -9.68 -11.22 -6.41
N LEU A 51 -8.82 -11.74 -5.54
CA LEU A 51 -7.57 -11.10 -5.17
C LEU A 51 -6.49 -11.41 -6.23
N SER A 52 -5.82 -10.38 -6.74
CA SER A 52 -4.71 -10.55 -7.70
C SER A 52 -3.36 -10.45 -7.00
N PHE A 53 -2.47 -11.40 -7.26
CA PHE A 53 -1.09 -11.35 -6.76
C PHE A 53 -0.29 -10.17 -7.32
N GLU A 54 -0.66 -9.69 -8.52
CA GLU A 54 -0.01 -8.55 -9.18
C GLU A 54 0.01 -7.31 -8.27
N LEU A 55 -1.01 -7.13 -7.43
CA LEU A 55 -1.08 -6.03 -6.46
C LEU A 55 0.12 -6.02 -5.50
N PHE A 56 0.60 -7.20 -5.08
CA PHE A 56 1.74 -7.31 -4.17
C PHE A 56 3.07 -7.16 -4.92
N PHE A 57 3.15 -7.62 -6.17
CA PHE A 57 4.32 -7.39 -7.03
C PHE A 57 4.52 -5.90 -7.31
N ASP A 58 3.43 -5.17 -7.60
CA ASP A 58 3.46 -3.73 -7.80
C ASP A 58 4.03 -3.01 -6.57
N LEU A 59 3.54 -3.34 -5.37
CA LEU A 59 4.05 -2.77 -4.10
C LEU A 59 5.52 -3.10 -3.86
N TYR A 60 5.91 -4.36 -4.07
CA TYR A 60 7.28 -4.82 -3.83
C TYR A 60 8.27 -4.16 -4.79
N PHE A 61 8.00 -4.19 -6.09
CA PHE A 61 8.89 -3.60 -7.08
C PHE A 61 8.88 -2.08 -7.07
N ALA A 62 7.75 -1.43 -6.76
CA ALA A 62 7.73 0.02 -6.57
C ALA A 62 8.64 0.43 -5.41
N LEU A 63 8.58 -0.27 -4.28
CA LEU A 63 9.45 0.00 -3.12
C LEU A 63 10.93 -0.22 -3.47
N LYS A 64 11.26 -1.35 -4.10
CA LYS A 64 12.64 -1.74 -4.43
C LYS A 64 13.30 -0.80 -5.45
N ASN A 65 12.53 -0.30 -6.41
CA ASN A 65 13.08 0.46 -7.54
C ASN A 65 12.95 1.98 -7.41
N SER A 66 12.14 2.50 -6.47
CA SER A 66 11.84 3.94 -6.38
C SER A 66 12.75 4.71 -5.42
N HIS A 67 13.69 4.06 -4.75
CA HIS A 67 14.62 4.67 -3.78
C HIS A 67 13.92 5.59 -2.77
N LEU A 68 12.87 5.06 -2.12
CA LEU A 68 12.02 5.82 -1.20
C LEU A 68 12.80 6.30 0.02
N ASN A 69 12.57 7.55 0.42
CA ASN A 69 13.01 8.05 1.72
C ASN A 69 11.95 7.74 2.79
N ILE A 70 12.27 6.79 3.68
CA ILE A 70 11.35 6.33 4.74
C ILE A 70 10.81 7.50 5.59
N LYS A 71 11.66 8.46 5.96
CA LYS A 71 11.24 9.60 6.79
C LYS A 71 10.23 10.49 6.06
N LYS A 72 10.48 10.76 4.78
CA LYS A 72 9.54 11.54 3.94
C LYS A 72 8.23 10.78 3.73
N LEU A 73 8.31 9.47 3.48
CA LEU A 73 7.14 8.63 3.30
C LEU A 73 6.23 8.65 4.53
N VAL A 74 6.82 8.45 5.72
CA VAL A 74 6.06 8.45 6.98
C VAL A 74 5.51 9.83 7.30
N SER A 75 6.29 10.91 7.15
CA SER A 75 5.81 12.28 7.35
C SER A 75 4.60 12.56 6.47
N LEU A 76 4.69 12.25 5.18
CA LEU A 76 3.61 12.48 4.23
C LEU A 76 2.39 11.61 4.53
N ALA A 77 2.59 10.35 4.92
CA ALA A 77 1.49 9.46 5.30
C ALA A 77 0.76 9.91 6.57
N ASP A 78 1.49 10.48 7.54
CA ASP A 78 0.92 11.07 8.75
C ASP A 78 0.18 12.38 8.45
N GLU A 79 0.75 13.26 7.62
CA GLU A 79 0.11 14.50 7.16
C GLU A 79 -1.21 14.23 6.42
N LEU A 80 -1.26 13.16 5.63
CA LEU A 80 -2.46 12.73 4.91
C LEU A 80 -3.40 11.86 5.77
N ASN A 81 -2.98 11.43 6.97
CA ASN A 81 -3.70 10.51 7.86
C ASN A 81 -4.09 9.19 7.16
N VAL A 82 -3.11 8.57 6.49
CA VAL A 82 -3.26 7.33 5.70
C VAL A 82 -2.25 6.24 6.06
N LYS A 83 -1.46 6.43 7.13
CA LYS A 83 -0.37 5.53 7.52
C LYS A 83 -0.82 4.08 7.75
N GLU A 84 -2.04 3.88 8.27
CA GLU A 84 -2.63 2.56 8.49
C GLU A 84 -2.75 1.71 7.22
N TYR A 85 -3.01 2.35 6.07
CA TYR A 85 -3.16 1.66 4.80
C TYR A 85 -1.82 1.24 4.22
N LEU A 86 -0.76 2.04 4.44
CA LEU A 86 0.60 1.67 4.09
C LEU A 86 1.05 0.45 4.90
N TYR A 87 0.81 0.46 6.21
CA TYR A 87 1.13 -0.67 7.07
C TYR A 87 0.42 -1.95 6.62
N TYR A 88 -0.88 -1.87 6.33
CA TYR A 88 -1.66 -3.00 5.81
C TYR A 88 -1.03 -3.59 4.54
N CYS A 89 -0.72 -2.73 3.56
CA CYS A 89 -0.14 -3.15 2.28
C CYS A 89 1.25 -3.77 2.46
N LEU A 90 2.11 -3.14 3.25
CA LEU A 90 3.46 -3.62 3.54
C LEU A 90 3.43 -4.94 4.32
N TYR A 91 2.51 -5.09 5.28
CA TYR A 91 2.38 -6.32 6.06
C TYR A 91 2.11 -7.52 5.15
N TYR A 92 1.07 -7.46 4.32
CA TYR A 92 0.72 -8.57 3.43
C TYR A 92 1.75 -8.79 2.32
N THR A 93 2.36 -7.72 1.79
CA THR A 93 3.48 -7.84 0.85
C THR A 93 4.67 -8.56 1.51
N ASN A 94 4.97 -8.26 2.78
CA ASN A 94 6.04 -8.94 3.52
C ASN A 94 5.72 -10.41 3.82
N GLN A 95 4.44 -10.79 4.00
CA GLN A 95 4.06 -12.21 4.14
C GLN A 95 4.35 -13.02 2.87
N ILE A 96 4.28 -12.40 1.69
CA ILE A 96 4.51 -13.07 0.39
C ILE A 96 5.99 -13.14 0.05
N PHE A 97 6.69 -12.00 0.10
CA PHE A 97 8.08 -11.93 -0.35
C PHE A 97 9.10 -12.23 0.74
N ASN A 98 8.76 -11.96 2.00
CA ASN A 98 9.64 -12.11 3.16
C ASN A 98 11.07 -11.56 2.95
N ASP A 99 11.16 -10.45 2.22
CA ASP A 99 12.43 -9.80 1.87
C ASP A 99 12.79 -8.75 2.92
N PRO A 100 14.00 -8.80 3.52
CA PRO A 100 14.45 -7.83 4.51
C PRO A 100 14.35 -6.35 4.09
N VAL A 101 14.31 -6.06 2.77
CA VAL A 101 14.13 -4.70 2.25
C VAL A 101 12.82 -4.04 2.72
N LEU A 102 11.80 -4.84 3.05
CA LEU A 102 10.49 -4.36 3.48
C LEU A 102 10.45 -3.98 4.97
N LEU A 103 11.32 -4.58 5.80
CA LEU A 103 11.26 -4.45 7.25
C LEU A 103 11.37 -3.01 7.75
N PRO A 104 12.31 -2.16 7.26
CA PRO A 104 12.40 -0.78 7.72
C PRO A 104 11.13 0.03 7.43
N PHE A 105 10.44 -0.26 6.33
CA PHE A 105 9.18 0.40 5.97
C PHE A 105 8.02 -0.13 6.82
N LEU A 106 7.96 -1.43 7.05
CA LEU A 106 6.96 -2.07 7.89
C LEU A 106 7.04 -1.56 9.34
N GLU A 107 8.24 -1.47 9.90
CA GLU A 107 8.48 -0.92 11.23
C GLU A 107 8.09 0.55 11.32
N ALA A 108 8.51 1.36 10.35
CA ALA A 108 8.27 2.80 10.35
C ALA A 108 6.79 3.17 10.13
N THR A 109 6.01 2.29 9.50
CA THR A 109 4.57 2.51 9.26
C THR A 109 3.67 1.84 10.31
N ASN A 110 4.23 1.00 11.19
CA ASN A 110 3.50 0.28 12.23
C ASN A 110 2.69 1.23 13.12
N CYS A 111 1.38 0.99 13.19
CA CYS A 111 0.49 1.73 14.06
C CYS A 111 -0.72 0.87 14.49
N THR A 112 -1.32 1.22 15.62
CA THR A 112 -2.46 0.49 16.19
C THR A 112 -3.64 0.38 15.23
N LYS A 113 -3.93 1.46 14.49
CA LYS A 113 -4.96 1.46 13.43
C LYS A 113 -4.65 0.45 12.33
N GLY A 114 -3.41 0.43 11.84
CA GLY A 114 -2.97 -0.51 10.80
C GLY A 114 -3.08 -1.96 11.25
N SER A 115 -2.61 -2.29 12.46
CA SER A 115 -2.72 -3.63 13.03
C SER A 115 -4.17 -4.07 13.21
N ALA A 116 -5.06 -3.15 13.59
CA ALA A 116 -6.49 -3.44 13.69
C ALA A 116 -7.08 -3.82 12.33
N LEU A 117 -6.66 -3.19 11.22
CA LEU A 117 -7.15 -3.50 9.87
C LEU A 117 -6.80 -4.92 9.41
N LEU A 118 -5.71 -5.52 9.90
CA LEU A 118 -5.28 -6.85 9.44
C LEU A 118 -6.32 -7.95 9.67
N SER A 119 -7.23 -7.78 10.64
CA SER A 119 -8.27 -8.76 11.00
C SER A 119 -9.61 -8.60 10.28
N TYR A 120 -9.73 -7.60 9.38
CA TYR A 120 -10.98 -7.25 8.73
C TYR A 120 -10.84 -7.12 7.21
N HIS A 121 -11.97 -7.27 6.53
CA HIS A 121 -12.15 -6.96 5.10
C HIS A 121 -13.36 -6.06 4.94
N GLY A 122 -13.29 -5.09 4.04
CA GLY A 122 -14.35 -4.10 3.80
C GLY A 122 -13.85 -2.66 3.93
N LEU A 123 -14.36 -1.76 3.09
CA LEU A 123 -13.89 -0.37 3.03
C LEU A 123 -14.61 0.51 4.05
N THR A 124 -15.87 0.21 4.34
CA THR A 124 -16.70 0.94 5.29
C THR A 124 -17.02 0.11 6.53
N ASP A 125 -17.41 0.75 7.63
CA ASP A 125 -17.78 0.03 8.86
C ASP A 125 -18.96 -0.94 8.66
N ASN A 126 -19.87 -0.64 7.72
CA ASN A 126 -20.97 -1.54 7.36
C ASN A 126 -20.51 -2.75 6.54
N GLU A 127 -19.45 -2.60 5.76
CA GLU A 127 -18.86 -3.69 4.98
C GLU A 127 -17.89 -4.53 5.80
N ARG A 128 -17.28 -3.93 6.84
CA ARG A 128 -16.23 -4.56 7.64
C ARG A 128 -16.75 -5.81 8.32
N LYS A 129 -16.29 -6.94 7.82
CA LYS A 129 -16.53 -8.26 8.41
C LYS A 129 -15.23 -8.79 8.94
N GLN A 130 -15.28 -9.27 10.18
CA GLN A 130 -14.20 -10.03 10.76
C GLN A 130 -14.11 -11.34 9.99
N GLY A 131 -12.97 -11.58 9.34
CA GLY A 131 -12.88 -12.65 8.36
C GLY A 131 -11.44 -13.00 8.06
N LYS A 132 -11.21 -14.29 7.87
CA LYS A 132 -9.89 -14.89 7.65
C LYS A 132 -9.29 -14.61 6.24
N SER A 133 -9.84 -13.69 5.45
CA SER A 133 -9.77 -13.79 3.97
C SER A 133 -8.57 -13.19 3.22
N LEU A 134 -7.65 -12.42 3.83
CA LEU A 134 -6.32 -12.23 3.21
C LEU A 134 -5.26 -13.16 3.83
N ALA A 135 -5.28 -13.31 5.17
CA ALA A 135 -4.32 -14.15 5.86
C ALA A 135 -4.36 -15.61 5.37
N LEU A 136 -5.53 -16.19 5.06
CA LEU A 136 -5.60 -17.57 4.57
C LEU A 136 -5.19 -17.75 3.12
N GLU A 137 -5.53 -16.83 2.20
CA GLU A 137 -5.12 -16.97 0.79
C GLU A 137 -3.62 -16.73 0.61
N VAL A 138 -3.05 -15.77 1.34
CA VAL A 138 -1.60 -15.51 1.33
C VAL A 138 -0.83 -16.66 1.99
N SER A 139 -1.33 -17.20 3.12
CA SER A 139 -0.66 -18.33 3.81
C SER A 139 -0.77 -19.65 3.06
N TYR A 140 -1.81 -19.86 2.24
CA TYR A 140 -1.94 -21.08 1.44
C TYR A 140 -0.90 -21.18 0.32
N VAL A 141 -0.41 -20.04 -0.18
CA VAL A 141 0.57 -19.98 -1.28
C VAL A 141 2.01 -20.10 -0.80
N SER A 142 2.32 -19.68 0.43
CA SER A 142 3.66 -19.87 1.03
C SER A 142 3.99 -21.33 1.41
N ILE A 143 3.05 -22.26 1.21
CA ILE A 143 3.15 -23.68 1.60
C ILE A 143 3.04 -24.63 0.37
N GLN A 144 3.05 -24.12 -0.87
CA GLN A 144 3.17 -24.93 -2.09
C GLN A 144 4.50 -24.69 -2.80
#